data_AF-A0A8X6P7F8-F1
#
_entry.id   AF-A0A8X6P7F8-F1
#
_cell.length_a   1.000
_cell.length_b   1.000
_cell.length_c   1.000
_cell.angle_alpha   90.00
_cell.angle_beta   90.00
_cell.angle_gamma   90.00
#
_symmetry.space_group_name_H-M   'P 1'
#
loop_
_entity.id
_entity.type
_entity.pdbx_description
1 polymer ?
#
loop_
_entity_poly.entity_id
_entity_poly.type
_entity_poly.pdbx_seq_one_letter_code
_entity_poly.pdbx_strand_id
1 'polypeptide(L)'
;MTESAVLLGGEEEEVHSQMEDVFDFETKLAEIMFPEEDKIDHKVPYEKMTIAELQELVPFIHWTEYFDSAFKRVNRRISSSEEVIVFTREYFEQLSLLVNEYLNNPQGKEILVNYAAWYMIWKEVDYLSKPFQKAVNELKAAVLGSEEEEVRWETCVSAVDNGIPFALIAMLVREIFNDESKPMAESMSDSIKEAYKKNLFQLKWIDPETRKLIIEKVDSLKVNIGFPDYILHSDQLDKEYEKLEFSETDYFNNNLKILQYNEIKSWKKLDLPPNREELKMSATDVNGYYSTSLNSYTINAAYLQPPFYDVNYPRSVNFGKIGFVMGHETTHAFDNDGILHDENGNLNQRWKNSTVQNFEQRAQCFVDQYSSYEVLGTKLSGEQTLGENIADNGGLKAAFHAYLDWVANNPTELPLPAVPLTHKQLFFIGFVQKWCSTSTPEAMHLQVLNGSHSPAKYRIIGTLSNSVDFAREFKCPVKSTMNPEKKCELW
;
A
#
# COMPACT_ATOMS: atom_id res chain seq x y z
N MET A 1 -12.74 -21.00 13.37
CA MET A 1 -12.08 -22.33 13.31
C MET A 1 -13.09 -23.44 13.54
N THR A 2 -13.54 -23.66 14.78
CA THR A 2 -14.43 -24.77 15.17
C THR A 2 -15.71 -24.86 14.34
N GLU A 3 -16.46 -23.76 14.21
CA GLU A 3 -17.72 -23.76 13.43
C GLU A 3 -17.51 -24.16 11.97
N SER A 4 -16.45 -23.67 11.32
CA SER A 4 -16.12 -24.02 9.94
C SER A 4 -15.79 -25.51 9.78
N ALA A 5 -15.10 -26.11 10.73
CA ALA A 5 -14.75 -27.53 10.70
C ALA A 5 -15.95 -28.44 11.01
N VAL A 6 -16.87 -28.03 11.89
CA VAL A 6 -18.15 -28.72 12.11
C VAL A 6 -19.01 -28.70 10.83
N LEU A 7 -19.05 -27.59 10.11
CA LEU A 7 -19.74 -27.50 8.81
C LEU A 7 -19.15 -28.44 7.73
N LEU A 8 -17.89 -28.87 7.89
CA LEU A 8 -17.23 -29.87 7.04
C LEU A 8 -17.45 -31.32 7.53
N GLY A 9 -18.26 -31.52 8.56
CA GLY A 9 -18.67 -32.84 9.07
C GLY A 9 -17.86 -33.35 10.25
N GLY A 10 -17.05 -32.51 10.89
CA GLY A 10 -16.37 -32.87 12.14
C GLY A 10 -17.32 -32.89 13.34
N GLU A 11 -17.01 -33.74 14.33
CA GLU A 11 -17.74 -33.81 15.60
C GLU A 11 -17.33 -32.64 16.50
N GLU A 12 -18.29 -32.00 17.19
CA GLU A 12 -18.08 -30.69 17.82
C GLU A 12 -17.05 -30.72 18.95
N GLU A 13 -17.10 -31.72 19.85
CA GLU A 13 -16.15 -31.84 20.96
C GLU A 13 -14.73 -32.16 20.45
N GLU A 14 -14.62 -33.07 19.48
CA GLU A 14 -13.34 -33.45 18.87
C GLU A 14 -12.71 -32.26 18.11
N VAL A 15 -13.49 -31.60 17.25
CA VAL A 15 -13.03 -30.46 16.47
C VAL A 15 -12.64 -29.29 17.38
N HIS A 16 -13.37 -29.04 18.46
CA HIS A 16 -13.00 -27.99 19.40
C HIS A 16 -11.59 -28.21 19.94
N SER A 17 -11.29 -29.41 20.45
CA SER A 17 -9.96 -29.76 20.95
C SER A 17 -8.89 -29.65 19.85
N GLN A 18 -9.17 -30.11 18.63
CA GLN A 18 -8.22 -30.01 17.51
C GLN A 18 -7.96 -28.54 17.11
N MET A 19 -8.96 -27.68 17.17
CA MET A 19 -8.82 -26.26 16.83
C MET A 19 -8.12 -25.46 17.93
N GLU A 20 -8.23 -25.86 19.20
CA GLU A 20 -7.39 -25.33 20.28
C GLU A 20 -5.90 -25.63 20.01
N ASP A 21 -5.57 -26.87 19.65
CA ASP A 21 -4.18 -27.24 19.29
C ASP A 21 -3.64 -26.43 18.08
N VAL A 22 -4.51 -26.19 17.08
CA VAL A 22 -4.17 -25.35 15.90
C VAL A 22 -3.94 -23.90 16.31
N PHE A 23 -4.80 -23.34 17.18
CA PHE A 23 -4.67 -21.99 17.69
C PHE A 23 -3.40 -21.80 18.53
N ASP A 24 -3.05 -22.77 19.37
CA ASP A 24 -1.81 -22.76 20.15
C ASP A 24 -0.57 -22.81 19.24
N PHE A 25 -0.62 -23.61 18.17
CA PHE A 25 0.44 -23.63 17.16
C PHE A 25 0.55 -22.30 16.41
N GLU A 26 -0.57 -21.71 15.98
CA GLU A 26 -0.60 -20.39 15.32
C GLU A 26 -0.09 -19.28 16.26
N THR A 27 -0.34 -19.38 17.56
CA THR A 27 0.20 -18.48 18.58
C THR A 27 1.73 -18.57 18.64
N LYS A 28 2.30 -19.78 18.70
CA LYS A 28 3.76 -19.98 18.64
C LYS A 28 4.36 -19.49 17.32
N LEU A 29 3.65 -19.65 16.20
CA LEU A 29 4.08 -19.08 14.92
C LEU A 29 4.14 -17.56 14.98
N ALA A 30 3.13 -16.91 15.58
CA ALA A 30 3.11 -15.46 15.74
C ALA A 30 4.24 -14.94 16.65
N GLU A 31 4.61 -15.68 17.71
CA GLU A 31 5.70 -15.33 18.62
C GLU A 31 7.09 -15.27 17.95
N ILE A 32 7.29 -16.06 16.89
CA ILE A 32 8.55 -16.08 16.13
C ILE A 32 8.54 -15.12 14.94
N MET A 33 7.38 -14.54 14.59
CA MET A 33 7.30 -13.56 13.50
C MET A 33 8.10 -12.31 13.85
N PHE A 34 8.71 -11.73 12.82
CA PHE A 34 9.44 -10.47 12.96
C PHE A 34 8.46 -9.34 13.36
N PRO A 35 8.67 -8.68 14.51
CA PRO A 35 7.77 -7.63 14.99
C PRO A 35 7.57 -6.54 13.95
N GLU A 36 6.36 -5.99 13.87
CA GLU A 36 6.05 -4.89 12.94
C GLU A 36 6.93 -3.66 13.24
N GLU A 37 7.24 -3.42 14.53
CA GLU A 37 8.18 -2.40 15.03
C GLU A 37 9.57 -2.51 14.40
N ASP A 38 10.06 -3.72 14.13
CA ASP A 38 11.37 -3.92 13.53
C ASP A 38 11.32 -3.79 11.98
N LYS A 39 10.14 -3.93 11.36
CA LYS A 39 9.95 -3.63 9.92
C LYS A 39 10.05 -2.12 9.64
N ILE A 40 9.74 -1.32 10.65
CA ILE A 40 9.72 0.15 10.60
C ILE A 40 11.13 0.77 10.53
N ASP A 41 12.20 0.05 10.88
CA ASP A 41 13.58 0.51 10.57
C ASP A 41 13.94 0.31 9.08
N HIS A 42 12.99 -0.17 8.25
CA HIS A 42 13.09 -0.38 6.79
C HIS A 42 14.35 -1.16 6.32
N LYS A 43 15.00 -1.80 7.28
CA LYS A 43 16.05 -2.79 7.12
C LYS A 43 15.44 -4.15 7.42
N VAL A 44 14.30 -4.49 6.81
CA VAL A 44 13.88 -5.89 6.80
C VAL A 44 15.07 -6.64 6.18
N PRO A 45 15.83 -7.41 6.98
CA PRO A 45 17.05 -7.98 6.48
C PRO A 45 16.63 -8.96 5.39
N TYR A 46 17.11 -8.73 4.19
CA TYR A 46 16.98 -9.71 3.13
C TYR A 46 18.35 -10.26 2.83
N GLU A 47 18.37 -11.56 2.61
CA GLU A 47 19.56 -12.27 2.17
C GLU A 47 19.26 -12.89 0.81
N LYS A 48 20.18 -12.68 -0.12
CA LYS A 48 20.18 -13.39 -1.39
C LYS A 48 20.96 -14.67 -1.17
N MET A 49 20.30 -15.81 -1.39
CA MET A 49 20.91 -17.13 -1.26
C MET A 49 20.40 -18.06 -2.35
N THR A 50 21.05 -19.18 -2.55
CA THR A 50 20.62 -20.24 -3.45
C THR A 50 19.55 -21.11 -2.79
N ILE A 51 18.75 -21.82 -3.59
CA ILE A 51 17.84 -22.84 -3.07
C ILE A 51 18.59 -23.92 -2.28
N ALA A 52 19.85 -24.23 -2.63
CA ALA A 52 20.69 -25.15 -1.86
C ALA A 52 20.96 -24.63 -0.44
N GLU A 53 21.29 -23.35 -0.29
CA GLU A 53 21.49 -22.71 1.02
C GLU A 53 20.17 -22.63 1.81
N LEU A 54 19.05 -22.32 1.14
CA LEU A 54 17.73 -22.36 1.78
C LEU A 54 17.36 -23.77 2.27
N GLN A 55 17.78 -24.81 1.54
CA GLN A 55 17.57 -26.21 1.93
C GLN A 55 18.31 -26.56 3.22
N GLU A 56 19.49 -25.97 3.46
CA GLU A 56 20.23 -26.13 4.72
C GLU A 56 19.56 -25.38 5.87
N LEU A 57 19.04 -24.17 5.60
CA LEU A 57 18.34 -23.32 6.57
C LEU A 57 17.01 -23.93 7.03
N VAL A 58 16.22 -24.44 6.08
CA VAL A 58 14.84 -24.91 6.27
C VAL A 58 14.67 -26.30 5.67
N PRO A 59 15.18 -27.37 6.32
CA PRO A 59 15.30 -28.70 5.73
C PRO A 59 13.98 -29.49 5.65
N PHE A 60 12.91 -29.02 6.29
CA PHE A 60 11.64 -29.76 6.34
C PHE A 60 10.83 -29.69 5.02
N ILE A 61 11.22 -28.83 4.08
CA ILE A 61 10.67 -28.77 2.71
C ILE A 61 11.77 -29.14 1.71
N HIS A 62 11.43 -29.95 0.71
CA HIS A 62 12.30 -30.21 -0.44
C HIS A 62 12.19 -29.06 -1.46
N TRP A 63 12.89 -27.96 -1.22
CA TRP A 63 12.68 -26.69 -1.93
C TRP A 63 12.92 -26.78 -3.45
N THR A 64 13.96 -27.49 -3.89
CA THR A 64 14.21 -27.65 -5.34
C THR A 64 13.06 -28.37 -6.01
N GLU A 65 12.54 -29.45 -5.41
CA GLU A 65 11.41 -30.20 -5.95
C GLU A 65 10.12 -29.38 -5.89
N TYR A 66 9.90 -28.64 -4.80
CA TYR A 66 8.76 -27.77 -4.62
C TYR A 66 8.69 -26.72 -5.73
N PHE A 67 9.76 -25.94 -5.93
CA PHE A 67 9.80 -24.91 -6.96
C PHE A 67 9.84 -25.50 -8.38
N ASP A 68 10.62 -26.55 -8.65
CA ASP A 68 10.64 -27.18 -10.00
C ASP A 68 9.26 -27.77 -10.36
N SER A 69 8.53 -28.32 -9.39
CA SER A 69 7.16 -28.81 -9.59
C SER A 69 6.19 -27.68 -9.92
N ALA A 70 6.25 -26.57 -9.18
CA ALA A 70 5.41 -25.39 -9.44
C ALA A 70 5.70 -24.78 -10.82
N PHE A 71 6.97 -24.50 -11.12
CA PHE A 71 7.37 -23.79 -12.33
C PHE A 71 7.32 -24.63 -13.61
N LYS A 72 7.14 -25.96 -13.53
CA LYS A 72 6.76 -26.80 -14.68
C LYS A 72 5.51 -26.29 -15.39
N ARG A 73 4.56 -25.69 -14.67
CA ARG A 73 3.33 -25.12 -15.25
C ARG A 73 3.61 -23.96 -16.22
N VAL A 74 4.78 -23.34 -16.12
CA VAL A 74 5.24 -22.27 -17.02
C VAL A 74 6.45 -22.69 -17.86
N ASN A 75 6.73 -23.99 -17.95
CA ASN A 75 7.87 -24.56 -18.68
C ASN A 75 9.25 -24.01 -18.24
N ARG A 76 9.38 -23.59 -16.97
CA ARG A 76 10.65 -23.16 -16.37
C ARG A 76 11.15 -24.23 -15.41
N ARG A 77 12.38 -24.70 -15.64
CA ARG A 77 13.10 -25.61 -14.73
C ARG A 77 13.69 -24.79 -13.60
N ILE A 78 13.60 -25.26 -12.37
CA ILE A 78 14.28 -24.63 -11.22
C ILE A 78 15.30 -25.62 -10.66
N SER A 79 16.55 -25.17 -10.49
CA SER A 79 17.62 -25.97 -9.91
C SER A 79 17.99 -25.48 -8.51
N SER A 80 18.76 -26.29 -7.78
CA SER A 80 19.27 -25.90 -6.46
C SER A 80 20.18 -24.67 -6.48
N SER A 81 20.70 -24.28 -7.65
CA SER A 81 21.51 -23.09 -7.87
C SER A 81 20.70 -21.81 -8.13
N GLU A 82 19.37 -21.90 -8.25
CA GLU A 82 18.52 -20.71 -8.44
C GLU A 82 18.63 -19.82 -7.21
N GLU A 83 18.73 -18.51 -7.44
CA GLU A 83 18.80 -17.53 -6.36
C GLU A 83 17.40 -17.14 -5.89
N VAL A 84 17.24 -17.03 -4.58
CA VAL A 84 16.02 -16.62 -3.89
C VAL A 84 16.36 -15.49 -2.92
N ILE A 85 15.39 -14.59 -2.70
CA ILE A 85 15.48 -13.55 -1.68
C ILE A 85 14.71 -14.06 -0.47
N VAL A 86 15.41 -14.23 0.65
CA VAL A 86 14.82 -14.62 1.93
C VAL A 86 14.76 -13.37 2.81
N PHE A 87 13.54 -12.93 3.11
CA PHE A 87 13.31 -11.90 4.11
C PHE A 87 13.33 -12.52 5.50
N THR A 88 13.96 -11.85 6.46
CA THR A 88 14.02 -12.25 7.88
C THR A 88 14.53 -13.68 8.07
N ARG A 89 15.83 -13.90 7.85
CA ARG A 89 16.48 -15.21 8.00
C ARG A 89 16.17 -15.85 9.36
N GLU A 90 16.21 -15.05 10.42
CA GLU A 90 15.98 -15.48 11.80
C GLU A 90 14.59 -16.13 11.98
N TYR A 91 13.57 -15.60 11.29
CA TYR A 91 12.24 -16.22 11.28
C TYR A 91 12.27 -17.62 10.70
N PHE A 92 12.96 -17.82 9.56
CA PHE A 92 13.05 -19.14 8.93
C PHE A 92 13.86 -20.14 9.78
N GLU A 93 14.89 -19.68 10.49
CA GLU A 93 15.63 -20.49 11.46
C GLU A 93 14.72 -20.97 12.61
N GLN A 94 13.97 -20.05 13.21
CA GLN A 94 13.02 -20.38 14.28
C GLN A 94 11.85 -21.23 13.78
N LEU A 95 11.33 -20.96 12.59
CA LEU A 95 10.28 -21.75 11.95
C LEU A 95 10.75 -23.18 11.73
N SER A 96 11.99 -23.37 11.29
CA SER A 96 12.61 -24.68 11.13
C SER A 96 12.68 -25.46 12.45
N LEU A 97 13.08 -24.81 13.54
CA LEU A 97 13.09 -25.42 14.87
C LEU A 97 11.68 -25.81 15.35
N LEU A 98 10.73 -24.88 15.22
CA LEU A 98 9.34 -25.06 15.65
C LEU A 98 8.66 -26.18 14.86
N VAL A 99 8.75 -26.18 13.53
CA VAL A 99 8.13 -27.24 12.70
C VAL A 99 8.76 -28.61 13.00
N ASN A 100 10.08 -28.67 13.19
CA ASN A 100 10.75 -29.93 13.53
C ASN A 100 10.32 -30.47 14.91
N GLU A 101 10.05 -29.61 15.90
CA GLU A 101 9.49 -30.02 17.18
C GLU A 101 8.18 -30.81 16.99
N TYR A 102 7.27 -30.30 16.16
CA TYR A 102 5.98 -30.93 15.87
C TYR A 102 6.12 -32.16 14.98
N LEU A 103 7.07 -32.19 14.03
CA LEU A 103 7.33 -33.35 13.18
C LEU A 103 7.89 -34.57 13.93
N ASN A 104 8.42 -34.40 15.15
CA ASN A 104 9.05 -35.48 15.91
C ASN A 104 8.09 -36.49 16.52
N ASN A 105 6.78 -36.22 16.53
CA ASN A 105 5.79 -37.14 17.08
C ASN A 105 4.47 -37.16 16.26
N PRO A 106 3.63 -38.21 16.39
CA PRO A 106 2.40 -38.33 15.59
C PRO A 106 1.38 -37.21 15.82
N GLN A 107 1.19 -36.77 17.07
CA GLN A 107 0.23 -35.72 17.41
C GLN A 107 0.64 -34.37 16.80
N GLY A 108 1.92 -34.01 16.91
CA GLY A 108 2.43 -32.77 16.30
C GLY A 108 2.29 -32.76 14.77
N LYS A 109 2.48 -33.91 14.10
CA LYS A 109 2.21 -34.03 12.66
C LYS A 109 0.74 -33.80 12.32
N GLU A 110 -0.17 -34.32 13.15
CA GLU A 110 -1.60 -34.09 12.99
C GLU A 110 -1.95 -32.60 13.14
N ILE A 111 -1.37 -31.92 14.13
CA ILE A 111 -1.54 -30.46 14.30
C ILE A 111 -1.05 -29.68 13.07
N LEU A 112 0.11 -30.03 12.51
CA LEU A 112 0.62 -29.39 11.30
C LEU A 112 -0.31 -29.60 10.09
N VAL A 113 -0.87 -30.80 9.94
CA VAL A 113 -1.85 -31.10 8.89
C VAL A 113 -3.14 -30.31 9.12
N ASN A 114 -3.64 -30.25 10.35
CA ASN A 114 -4.85 -29.50 10.71
C ASN A 114 -4.66 -28.00 10.52
N TYR A 115 -3.49 -27.45 10.86
CA TYR A 115 -3.15 -26.05 10.60
C TYR A 115 -3.12 -25.76 9.09
N ALA A 116 -2.49 -26.62 8.28
CA ALA A 116 -2.49 -26.47 6.82
C ALA A 116 -3.91 -26.56 6.23
N ALA A 117 -4.74 -27.48 6.74
CA ALA A 117 -6.14 -27.62 6.34
C ALA A 117 -6.96 -26.38 6.73
N TRP A 118 -6.80 -25.88 7.95
CA TRP A 118 -7.43 -24.66 8.43
C TRP A 118 -7.04 -23.46 7.56
N TYR A 119 -5.76 -23.29 7.24
CA TYR A 119 -5.31 -22.19 6.40
C TYR A 119 -5.95 -22.24 5.00
N MET A 120 -6.09 -23.44 4.41
CA MET A 120 -6.83 -23.61 3.15
C MET A 120 -8.32 -23.24 3.31
N ILE A 121 -8.98 -23.71 4.36
CA ILE A 121 -10.39 -23.37 4.62
C ILE A 121 -10.56 -21.86 4.76
N TRP A 122 -9.70 -21.22 5.54
CA TRP A 122 -9.72 -19.77 5.78
C TRP A 122 -9.59 -18.98 4.47
N LYS A 123 -8.74 -19.44 3.52
CA LYS A 123 -8.56 -18.77 2.23
C LYS A 123 -9.74 -18.92 1.27
N GLU A 124 -10.49 -20.02 1.37
CA GLU A 124 -11.58 -20.33 0.43
C GLU A 124 -12.98 -20.06 1.01
N VAL A 125 -13.07 -19.68 2.29
CA VAL A 125 -14.33 -19.55 3.04
C VAL A 125 -15.32 -18.57 2.42
N ASP A 126 -14.80 -17.49 1.82
CA ASP A 126 -15.60 -16.44 1.18
C ASP A 126 -16.32 -16.96 -0.09
N TYR A 127 -15.88 -18.10 -0.65
CA TYR A 127 -16.51 -18.74 -1.82
C TYR A 127 -17.56 -19.79 -1.45
N LEU A 128 -17.72 -20.09 -0.16
CA LEU A 128 -18.63 -21.12 0.33
C LEU A 128 -20.02 -20.57 0.65
N SER A 129 -20.89 -21.44 1.16
CA SER A 129 -22.26 -21.08 1.53
C SER A 129 -22.32 -20.14 2.74
N LYS A 130 -23.47 -19.47 2.93
CA LYS A 130 -23.68 -18.48 4.00
C LYS A 130 -23.24 -18.92 5.42
N PRO A 131 -23.47 -20.17 5.87
CA PRO A 131 -23.00 -20.61 7.19
C PRO A 131 -21.48 -20.47 7.37
N PHE A 132 -20.69 -20.77 6.34
CA PHE A 132 -19.23 -20.61 6.39
C PHE A 132 -18.83 -19.14 6.47
N GLN A 133 -19.44 -18.28 5.65
CA GLN A 133 -19.18 -16.85 5.65
C GLN A 133 -19.55 -16.22 7.00
N LYS A 134 -20.67 -16.64 7.60
CA LYS A 134 -21.12 -16.17 8.91
C LYS A 134 -20.06 -16.41 10.00
N ALA A 135 -19.51 -17.62 10.07
CA ALA A 135 -18.50 -17.98 11.06
C ALA A 135 -17.25 -17.07 11.01
N VAL A 136 -16.88 -16.58 9.83
CA VAL A 136 -15.73 -15.67 9.64
C VAL A 136 -16.11 -14.21 9.84
N ASN A 137 -17.31 -13.82 9.41
CA ASN A 137 -17.82 -12.46 9.59
C ASN A 137 -18.02 -12.11 11.07
N GLU A 138 -18.36 -13.08 11.92
CA GLU A 138 -18.44 -12.86 13.38
C GLU A 138 -17.07 -12.46 13.97
N LEU A 139 -15.98 -13.10 13.52
CA LEU A 139 -14.62 -12.72 13.92
C LEU A 139 -14.26 -11.32 13.38
N LYS A 140 -14.53 -11.05 12.10
CA LYS A 140 -14.29 -9.73 11.49
C LYS A 140 -15.06 -8.64 12.24
N ALA A 141 -16.32 -8.89 12.59
CA ALA A 141 -17.16 -7.97 13.35
C ALA A 141 -16.61 -7.69 14.75
N ALA A 142 -16.12 -8.72 15.44
CA ALA A 142 -15.50 -8.56 16.76
C ALA A 142 -14.20 -7.74 16.70
N VAL A 143 -13.40 -7.89 15.63
CA VAL A 143 -12.12 -7.18 15.46
C VAL A 143 -12.32 -5.73 14.97
N LEU A 144 -13.31 -5.49 14.11
CA LEU A 144 -13.55 -4.18 13.48
C LEU A 144 -14.66 -3.38 14.16
N GLY A 145 -15.44 -3.98 15.06
CA GLY A 145 -16.57 -3.31 15.72
C GLY A 145 -17.74 -3.02 14.78
N SER A 146 -17.82 -3.69 13.63
CA SER A 146 -18.85 -3.50 12.61
C SER A 146 -19.78 -4.70 12.53
N GLU A 147 -21.09 -4.50 12.72
CA GLU A 147 -22.11 -5.56 12.63
C GLU A 147 -22.74 -5.71 11.24
N GLU A 148 -22.34 -4.91 10.25
CA GLU A 148 -22.97 -4.93 8.92
C GLU A 148 -22.47 -6.10 8.06
N GLU A 149 -23.39 -6.99 7.65
CA GLU A 149 -23.15 -7.93 6.55
C GLU A 149 -23.12 -7.16 5.23
N GLU A 150 -22.05 -7.32 4.44
CA GLU A 150 -21.96 -6.77 3.09
C GLU A 150 -23.14 -7.24 2.23
N VAL A 151 -23.71 -6.31 1.45
CA VAL A 151 -24.81 -6.68 0.56
C VAL A 151 -24.25 -7.53 -0.57
N ARG A 152 -24.87 -8.69 -0.84
CA ARG A 152 -24.36 -9.70 -1.77
C ARG A 152 -23.83 -9.16 -3.11
N TRP A 153 -24.49 -8.17 -3.70
CA TRP A 153 -24.06 -7.63 -4.99
C TRP A 153 -22.72 -6.87 -4.89
N GLU A 154 -22.43 -6.22 -3.75
CA GLU A 154 -21.16 -5.55 -3.47
C GLU A 154 -20.05 -6.58 -3.33
N THR A 155 -20.28 -7.65 -2.57
CA THR A 155 -19.35 -8.77 -2.47
C THR A 155 -19.09 -9.41 -3.84
N CYS A 156 -20.12 -9.57 -4.69
CA CYS A 156 -19.93 -10.08 -6.05
C CYS A 156 -19.12 -9.13 -6.93
N VAL A 157 -19.33 -7.81 -6.84
CA VAL A 157 -18.52 -6.81 -7.56
C VAL A 157 -17.07 -6.84 -7.08
N SER A 158 -16.84 -6.88 -5.77
CA SER A 158 -15.50 -6.99 -5.17
C SER A 158 -14.78 -8.27 -5.60
N ALA A 159 -15.49 -9.40 -5.69
CA ALA A 159 -14.90 -10.65 -6.18
C ALA A 159 -14.46 -10.56 -7.65
N VAL A 160 -15.25 -9.91 -8.51
CA VAL A 160 -14.87 -9.66 -9.92
C VAL A 160 -13.68 -8.73 -10.00
N ASP A 161 -13.66 -7.68 -9.17
CA ASP A 161 -12.59 -6.70 -9.13
C ASP A 161 -11.25 -7.31 -8.69
N ASN A 162 -11.26 -8.09 -7.61
CA ASN A 162 -10.07 -8.79 -7.11
C ASN A 162 -9.57 -9.86 -8.09
N GLY A 163 -10.48 -10.49 -8.84
CA GLY A 163 -10.15 -11.60 -9.73
C GLY A 163 -9.69 -11.18 -11.12
N ILE A 164 -10.45 -10.30 -11.77
CA ILE A 164 -10.27 -9.85 -13.16
C ILE A 164 -10.39 -8.32 -13.27
N PRO A 165 -9.53 -7.55 -12.57
CA PRO A 165 -9.67 -6.10 -12.38
C PRO A 165 -9.73 -5.32 -13.70
N PHE A 166 -8.96 -5.72 -14.72
CA PHE A 166 -8.89 -5.01 -16.00
C PHE A 166 -10.20 -5.08 -16.79
N ALA A 167 -11.00 -6.13 -16.62
CA ALA A 167 -12.32 -6.23 -17.22
C ALA A 167 -13.29 -5.22 -16.60
N LEU A 168 -13.30 -5.11 -15.27
CA LEU A 168 -14.18 -4.19 -14.55
C LEU A 168 -13.81 -2.73 -14.80
N ILE A 169 -12.52 -2.38 -14.72
CA ILE A 169 -12.09 -1.01 -14.97
C ILE A 169 -12.33 -0.58 -16.43
N ALA A 170 -12.23 -1.48 -17.40
CA ALA A 170 -12.58 -1.17 -18.79
C ALA A 170 -14.05 -0.75 -18.93
N MET A 171 -14.96 -1.35 -18.15
CA MET A 171 -16.36 -0.94 -18.10
C MET A 171 -16.51 0.44 -17.44
N LEU A 172 -15.87 0.64 -16.28
CA LEU A 172 -15.96 1.91 -15.55
C LEU A 172 -15.41 3.07 -16.39
N VAL A 173 -14.25 2.91 -17.00
CA VAL A 173 -13.61 3.95 -17.82
C VAL A 173 -14.50 4.40 -18.98
N ARG A 174 -15.18 3.47 -19.65
CA ARG A 174 -16.11 3.80 -20.74
C ARG A 174 -17.30 4.65 -20.29
N GLU A 175 -17.73 4.50 -19.04
CA GLU A 175 -18.91 5.18 -18.49
C GLU A 175 -18.58 6.52 -17.83
N ILE A 176 -17.49 6.60 -17.06
CA ILE A 176 -17.24 7.75 -16.18
C ILE A 176 -16.03 8.60 -16.56
N PHE A 177 -15.12 8.10 -17.40
CA PHE A 177 -13.84 8.77 -17.60
C PHE A 177 -13.91 9.78 -18.73
N ASN A 178 -13.67 11.06 -18.41
CA ASN A 178 -13.51 12.10 -19.41
C ASN A 178 -12.10 12.03 -20.02
N ASP A 179 -12.00 12.04 -21.36
CA ASP A 179 -10.74 12.00 -22.11
C ASP A 179 -9.73 13.09 -21.70
N GLU A 180 -10.18 14.23 -21.17
CA GLU A 180 -9.33 15.30 -20.66
C GLU A 180 -8.72 15.02 -19.28
N SER A 181 -9.25 14.05 -18.53
CA SER A 181 -8.86 13.78 -17.14
C SER A 181 -7.42 13.29 -17.04
N LYS A 182 -7.05 12.31 -17.88
CA LYS A 182 -5.70 11.73 -17.88
C LYS A 182 -4.62 12.75 -18.30
N PRO A 183 -4.73 13.46 -19.44
CA PRO A 183 -3.74 14.48 -19.83
C PRO A 183 -3.60 15.61 -18.80
N MET A 184 -4.71 16.03 -18.19
CA MET A 184 -4.70 17.08 -17.18
C MET A 184 -4.02 16.63 -15.87
N ALA A 185 -4.26 15.39 -15.44
CA ALA A 185 -3.60 14.79 -14.29
C ALA A 185 -2.10 14.56 -14.54
N GLU A 186 -1.71 14.13 -15.75
CA GLU A 186 -0.31 14.02 -16.16
C GLU A 186 0.41 15.38 -16.10
N SER A 187 -0.18 16.43 -16.65
CA SER A 187 0.37 17.79 -16.59
C SER A 187 0.50 18.33 -15.16
N MET A 188 -0.44 17.96 -14.28
CA MET A 188 -0.38 18.31 -12.86
C MET A 188 0.77 17.60 -12.15
N SER A 189 0.95 16.30 -12.42
CA SER A 189 2.08 15.52 -11.92
C SER A 189 3.41 16.14 -12.33
N ASP A 190 3.57 16.53 -13.60
CA ASP A 190 4.80 17.18 -14.08
C ASP A 190 5.05 18.50 -13.34
N SER A 191 4.01 19.30 -13.13
CA SER A 191 4.10 20.56 -12.38
C SER A 191 4.56 20.32 -10.93
N ILE A 192 4.13 19.22 -10.32
CA ILE A 192 4.51 18.83 -8.96
C ILE A 192 5.96 18.36 -8.90
N LYS A 193 6.41 17.54 -9.86
CA LYS A 193 7.82 17.13 -9.97
C LYS A 193 8.74 18.35 -10.12
N GLU A 194 8.35 19.33 -10.93
CA GLU A 194 9.11 20.57 -11.09
C GLU A 194 9.12 21.40 -9.79
N ALA A 195 7.99 21.54 -9.11
CA ALA A 195 7.94 22.23 -7.82
C ALA A 195 8.80 21.54 -6.75
N TYR A 196 8.79 20.20 -6.72
CA TYR A 196 9.66 19.41 -5.85
C TYR A 196 11.14 19.71 -6.12
N LYS A 197 11.57 19.67 -7.39
CA LYS A 197 12.95 20.01 -7.78
C LYS A 197 13.33 21.44 -7.40
N LYS A 198 12.43 22.41 -7.57
CA LYS A 198 12.67 23.82 -7.18
C LYS A 198 12.87 23.95 -5.67
N ASN A 199 12.10 23.22 -4.86
CA ASN A 199 12.21 23.23 -3.40
C ASN A 199 13.60 22.76 -2.93
N LEU A 200 14.22 21.79 -3.61
CA LEU A 200 15.55 21.26 -3.26
C LEU A 200 16.65 22.33 -3.22
N PHE A 201 16.54 23.40 -4.01
CA PHE A 201 17.52 24.49 -4.00
C PHE A 201 17.42 25.38 -2.74
N GLN A 202 16.29 25.33 -2.03
CA GLN A 202 16.09 26.03 -0.76
C GLN A 202 16.60 25.21 0.44
N LEU A 203 16.75 23.89 0.27
CA LEU A 203 17.21 22.97 1.29
C LEU A 203 18.73 23.03 1.46
N LYS A 204 19.17 23.76 2.49
CA LYS A 204 20.60 23.93 2.83
C LYS A 204 21.26 22.71 3.47
N TRP A 205 20.45 21.74 3.90
CA TRP A 205 20.92 20.53 4.59
C TRP A 205 21.37 19.42 3.65
N ILE A 206 21.06 19.57 2.35
CA ILE A 206 21.44 18.67 1.27
C ILE A 206 22.67 19.25 0.57
N ASP A 207 23.73 18.47 0.50
CA ASP A 207 24.93 18.87 -0.23
C ASP A 207 24.72 18.84 -1.77
N PRO A 208 25.53 19.58 -2.54
CA PRO A 208 25.32 19.70 -3.99
C PRO A 208 25.34 18.37 -4.76
N GLU A 209 26.13 17.38 -4.33
CA GLU A 209 26.22 16.08 -5.00
C GLU A 209 24.95 15.25 -4.74
N THR A 210 24.51 15.16 -3.48
CA THR A 210 23.26 14.48 -3.14
C THR A 210 22.05 15.15 -3.79
N ARG A 211 22.03 16.49 -3.88
CA ARG A 211 20.96 17.21 -4.60
C ARG A 211 20.85 16.76 -6.06
N LYS A 212 21.98 16.56 -6.74
CA LYS A 212 22.00 16.09 -8.12
C LYS A 212 21.40 14.67 -8.23
N LEU A 213 21.75 13.77 -7.32
CA LEU A 213 21.20 12.41 -7.26
C LEU A 213 19.68 12.43 -7.03
N ILE A 214 19.18 13.31 -6.15
CA ILE A 214 17.74 13.47 -5.91
C ILE A 214 17.04 13.94 -7.19
N ILE A 215 17.60 14.94 -7.88
CA ILE A 215 17.06 15.43 -9.16
C ILE A 215 17.03 14.31 -10.21
N GLU A 216 18.12 13.54 -10.35
CA GLU A 216 18.18 12.40 -11.27
C GLU A 216 17.09 11.36 -10.96
N LYS A 217 16.84 11.06 -9.68
CA LYS A 217 15.77 10.15 -9.26
C LYS A 217 14.37 10.71 -9.53
N VAL A 218 14.12 12.01 -9.32
CA VAL A 218 12.85 12.65 -9.70
C VAL A 218 12.67 12.64 -11.23
N ASP A 219 13.72 12.92 -11.99
CA ASP A 219 13.65 12.94 -13.45
C ASP A 219 13.38 11.53 -14.02
N SER A 220 13.95 10.49 -13.41
CA SER A 220 13.71 9.10 -13.83
C SER A 220 12.38 8.52 -13.31
N LEU A 221 11.72 9.16 -12.33
CA LEU A 221 10.45 8.73 -11.73
C LEU A 221 9.36 8.60 -12.81
N LYS A 222 8.86 7.37 -13.00
CA LYS A 222 7.78 7.06 -13.94
C LYS A 222 6.44 7.26 -13.23
N VAL A 223 5.52 7.93 -13.92
CA VAL A 223 4.17 8.21 -13.41
C VAL A 223 3.16 7.49 -14.28
N ASN A 224 2.30 6.69 -13.66
CA ASN A 224 1.21 5.98 -14.31
C ASN A 224 -0.12 6.59 -13.86
N ILE A 225 -0.88 7.16 -14.80
CA ILE A 225 -2.15 7.83 -14.50
C ILE A 225 -3.32 7.03 -15.10
N GLY A 226 -4.27 6.67 -14.24
CA GLY A 226 -5.52 6.04 -14.61
C GLY A 226 -5.39 4.53 -14.79
N PHE A 227 -5.23 4.11 -16.04
CA PHE A 227 -5.35 2.73 -16.49
C PHE A 227 -4.45 2.47 -17.70
N PRO A 228 -4.07 1.21 -17.97
CA PRO A 228 -3.22 0.87 -19.12
C PRO A 228 -4.03 0.93 -20.41
N ASP A 229 -3.46 1.49 -21.47
CA ASP A 229 -4.20 1.83 -22.70
C ASP A 229 -4.86 0.61 -23.39
N TYR A 230 -4.28 -0.59 -23.24
CA TYR A 230 -4.79 -1.81 -23.88
C TYR A 230 -6.24 -2.14 -23.49
N ILE A 231 -6.73 -1.71 -22.31
CA ILE A 231 -8.10 -2.01 -21.86
C ILE A 231 -9.16 -1.27 -22.68
N LEU A 232 -8.77 -0.20 -23.39
CA LEU A 232 -9.64 0.53 -24.30
C LEU A 232 -9.90 -0.25 -25.60
N HIS A 233 -9.09 -1.27 -25.87
CA HIS A 233 -9.14 -2.10 -27.07
C HIS A 233 -9.70 -3.49 -26.73
N SER A 234 -10.92 -3.78 -27.16
CA SER A 234 -11.62 -5.03 -26.80
C SER A 234 -10.85 -6.28 -27.22
N ASP A 235 -10.18 -6.27 -28.37
CA ASP A 235 -9.37 -7.39 -28.86
C ASP A 235 -8.15 -7.69 -27.95
N GLN A 236 -7.55 -6.66 -27.35
CA GLN A 236 -6.43 -6.83 -26.44
C GLN A 236 -6.89 -7.28 -25.06
N LEU A 237 -8.02 -6.76 -24.59
CA LEU A 237 -8.62 -7.17 -23.32
C LEU A 237 -9.17 -8.62 -23.39
N ASP A 238 -9.77 -9.02 -24.50
CA ASP A 238 -10.23 -10.40 -24.70
C ASP A 238 -9.05 -11.37 -24.71
N LYS A 239 -7.92 -10.96 -25.32
CA LYS A 239 -6.68 -11.73 -25.33
C LYS A 239 -6.07 -11.89 -23.93
N GLU A 240 -6.17 -10.86 -23.09
CA GLU A 240 -5.71 -10.91 -21.70
C GLU A 240 -6.40 -12.06 -20.95
N TYR A 241 -7.71 -12.21 -21.13
CA TYR A 241 -8.54 -13.21 -20.43
C TYR A 241 -8.86 -14.47 -21.25
N GLU A 242 -8.18 -14.70 -22.38
CA GLU A 242 -8.50 -15.79 -23.34
C GLU A 242 -8.51 -17.20 -22.73
N LYS A 243 -7.85 -17.39 -21.57
CA LYS A 243 -7.70 -18.68 -20.88
C LYS A 243 -8.69 -18.88 -19.74
N LEU A 244 -9.56 -17.91 -19.48
CA LEU A 244 -10.58 -17.98 -18.44
C LEU A 244 -11.93 -18.30 -19.06
N GLU A 245 -12.51 -19.42 -18.62
CA GLU A 245 -13.86 -19.83 -18.97
C GLU A 245 -14.68 -20.01 -17.70
N PHE A 246 -15.76 -19.25 -17.59
CA PHE A 246 -16.63 -19.21 -16.41
C PHE A 246 -17.91 -20.03 -16.63
N SER A 247 -18.41 -20.59 -15.53
CA SER A 247 -19.73 -21.23 -15.47
C SER A 247 -20.67 -20.37 -14.63
N GLU A 248 -21.88 -20.12 -15.12
CA GLU A 248 -22.90 -19.34 -14.39
C GLU A 248 -23.36 -20.00 -13.08
N THR A 249 -23.14 -21.32 -12.94
CA THR A 249 -23.64 -22.12 -11.80
C THR A 249 -22.54 -22.63 -10.88
N ASP A 250 -21.28 -22.30 -11.14
CA ASP A 250 -20.13 -22.87 -10.43
C ASP A 250 -19.15 -21.79 -9.92
N TYR A 251 -19.63 -21.01 -8.94
CA TYR A 251 -18.88 -19.90 -8.37
C TYR A 251 -17.55 -20.34 -7.73
N PHE A 252 -17.54 -21.46 -7.02
CA PHE A 252 -16.33 -21.96 -6.35
C PHE A 252 -15.22 -22.27 -7.37
N ASN A 253 -15.51 -23.07 -8.39
CA ASN A 253 -14.49 -23.40 -9.39
C ASN A 253 -14.11 -22.21 -10.28
N ASN A 254 -15.00 -21.22 -10.48
CA ASN A 254 -14.64 -19.98 -11.16
C ASN A 254 -13.53 -19.22 -10.41
N ASN A 255 -13.64 -19.10 -9.08
CA ASN A 255 -12.60 -18.44 -8.27
C ASN A 255 -11.28 -19.22 -8.27
N LEU A 256 -11.33 -20.56 -8.17
CA LEU A 256 -10.13 -21.39 -8.27
C LEU A 256 -9.41 -21.21 -9.62
N LYS A 257 -10.16 -21.12 -10.73
CA LYS A 257 -9.59 -20.84 -12.06
C LYS A 257 -8.90 -19.48 -12.12
N ILE A 258 -9.50 -18.45 -11.50
CA ILE A 258 -8.92 -17.10 -11.41
C ILE A 258 -7.61 -17.14 -10.62
N LEU A 259 -7.60 -17.77 -9.44
CA LEU A 259 -6.39 -17.93 -8.62
C LEU A 259 -5.27 -18.60 -9.41
N GLN A 260 -5.55 -19.73 -10.05
CA GLN A 260 -4.59 -20.46 -10.87
C GLN A 260 -4.08 -19.63 -12.06
N TYR A 261 -4.98 -18.90 -12.73
CA TYR A 261 -4.61 -18.02 -13.84
C TYR A 261 -3.65 -16.90 -13.39
N ASN A 262 -3.96 -16.23 -12.28
CA ASN A 262 -3.15 -15.14 -11.73
C ASN A 262 -1.78 -15.62 -11.24
N GLU A 263 -1.70 -16.79 -10.59
CA GLU A 263 -0.43 -17.43 -10.23
C GLU A 263 0.44 -17.72 -11.46
N ILE A 264 -0.13 -18.39 -12.47
CA ILE A 264 0.59 -18.73 -13.72
C ILE A 264 1.06 -17.46 -14.43
N LYS A 265 0.24 -16.40 -14.45
CA LYS A 265 0.60 -15.10 -15.03
C LYS A 265 1.77 -14.46 -14.26
N SER A 266 1.77 -14.53 -12.94
CA SER A 266 2.87 -14.05 -12.09
C SER A 266 4.17 -14.81 -12.34
N TRP A 267 4.13 -16.15 -12.33
CA TRP A 267 5.33 -16.99 -12.51
C TRP A 267 6.00 -16.82 -13.87
N LYS A 268 5.26 -16.50 -14.93
CA LYS A 268 5.83 -16.20 -16.25
C LYS A 268 6.73 -14.97 -16.28
N LYS A 269 6.69 -14.12 -15.25
CA LYS A 269 7.50 -12.90 -15.17
C LYS A 269 8.90 -13.14 -14.61
N LEU A 270 9.19 -14.32 -14.07
CA LEU A 270 10.45 -14.60 -13.38
C LEU A 270 11.69 -14.21 -14.21
N ASP A 271 11.71 -14.56 -15.49
CA ASP A 271 12.84 -14.29 -16.39
C ASP A 271 12.65 -13.02 -17.26
N LEU A 272 11.63 -12.21 -16.96
CA LEU A 272 11.33 -10.98 -17.70
C LEU A 272 11.84 -9.75 -16.94
N PRO A 273 12.25 -8.67 -17.64
CA PRO A 273 12.58 -7.42 -16.98
C PRO A 273 11.34 -6.84 -16.29
N PRO A 274 11.51 -6.14 -15.16
CA PRO A 274 10.39 -5.46 -14.48
C PRO A 274 9.70 -4.45 -15.40
N ASN A 275 8.36 -4.45 -15.39
CA ASN A 275 7.55 -3.48 -16.13
C ASN A 275 7.11 -2.33 -15.21
N ARG A 276 7.62 -1.12 -15.47
CA ARG A 276 7.31 0.09 -14.68
C ARG A 276 5.90 0.63 -14.90
N GLU A 277 5.20 0.15 -15.92
CA GLU A 277 3.80 0.50 -16.26
C GLU A 277 2.80 -0.53 -15.73
N GLU A 278 3.29 -1.60 -15.09
CA GLU A 278 2.42 -2.61 -14.53
C GLU A 278 1.67 -2.09 -13.30
N LEU A 279 0.34 -2.26 -13.30
CA LEU A 279 -0.48 -1.97 -12.13
C LEU A 279 -0.36 -3.09 -11.09
N LYS A 280 -0.12 -2.70 -9.83
CA LYS A 280 -0.03 -3.61 -8.68
C LYS A 280 -1.35 -3.77 -7.94
N MET A 281 -2.30 -2.87 -8.19
CA MET A 281 -3.62 -2.82 -7.57
C MET A 281 -4.68 -2.68 -8.66
N SER A 282 -5.93 -2.94 -8.31
CA SER A 282 -7.02 -2.68 -9.25
C SER A 282 -7.15 -1.19 -9.49
N ALA A 283 -7.35 -0.79 -10.74
CA ALA A 283 -7.53 0.62 -11.09
C ALA A 283 -8.90 1.18 -10.66
N THR A 284 -9.78 0.32 -10.15
CA THR A 284 -11.05 0.65 -9.47
C THR A 284 -10.86 1.06 -8.01
N ASP A 285 -9.73 0.72 -7.39
CA ASP A 285 -9.40 1.17 -6.03
C ASP A 285 -9.16 2.68 -6.05
N VAL A 286 -9.80 3.40 -5.15
CA VAL A 286 -9.55 4.83 -4.93
C VAL A 286 -8.25 5.01 -4.16
N ASN A 287 -7.13 4.71 -4.83
CA ASN A 287 -5.79 4.74 -4.23
C ASN A 287 -4.70 5.29 -5.16
N GLY A 288 -3.60 5.75 -4.55
CA GLY A 288 -2.31 6.01 -5.18
C GLY A 288 -1.25 5.18 -4.47
N TYR A 289 -0.18 4.81 -5.18
CA TYR A 289 0.93 4.08 -4.55
C TYR A 289 2.25 4.31 -5.28
N TYR A 290 3.34 4.36 -4.51
CA TYR A 290 4.71 4.33 -4.97
C TYR A 290 5.28 2.90 -4.92
N SER A 291 6.12 2.57 -5.89
CA SER A 291 6.85 1.31 -5.96
C SER A 291 8.34 1.58 -5.97
N THR A 292 9.00 1.38 -4.83
CA THR A 292 10.43 1.65 -4.65
C THR A 292 11.30 0.92 -5.66
N SER A 293 11.06 -0.38 -5.88
CA SER A 293 11.83 -1.22 -6.83
C SER A 293 11.66 -0.85 -8.30
N LEU A 294 10.65 -0.06 -8.64
CA LEU A 294 10.38 0.40 -10.01
C LEU A 294 10.66 1.90 -10.18
N ASN A 295 10.97 2.60 -9.09
CA ASN A 295 10.96 4.05 -8.99
C ASN A 295 9.77 4.64 -9.79
N SER A 296 8.56 4.19 -9.49
CA SER A 296 7.34 4.65 -10.16
C SER A 296 6.22 4.84 -9.17
N TYR A 297 5.28 5.73 -9.48
CA TYR A 297 4.01 5.76 -8.77
C TYR A 297 2.83 5.69 -9.74
N THR A 298 1.72 5.20 -9.21
CA THR A 298 0.45 5.09 -9.93
C THR A 298 -0.62 5.89 -9.21
N ILE A 299 -1.43 6.62 -9.95
CA ILE A 299 -2.71 7.16 -9.50
C ILE A 299 -3.81 6.42 -10.25
N ASN A 300 -4.61 5.63 -9.54
CA ASN A 300 -5.65 4.82 -10.17
C ASN A 300 -6.75 5.67 -10.80
N ALA A 301 -7.40 5.10 -11.82
CA ALA A 301 -8.49 5.75 -12.55
C ALA A 301 -9.67 6.14 -11.65
N ALA A 302 -10.01 5.29 -10.68
CA ALA A 302 -11.07 5.59 -9.72
C ALA A 302 -10.77 6.77 -8.79
N TYR A 303 -9.52 7.26 -8.72
CA TYR A 303 -9.20 8.52 -8.03
C TYR A 303 -9.57 9.75 -8.85
N LEU A 304 -9.67 9.61 -10.17
CA LEU A 304 -9.88 10.71 -11.11
C LEU A 304 -11.38 10.96 -11.32
N GLN A 305 -12.15 11.00 -10.23
CA GLN A 305 -13.58 11.27 -10.22
C GLN A 305 -14.00 12.10 -9.00
N PRO A 306 -15.18 12.76 -9.04
CA PRO A 306 -15.75 13.42 -7.87
C PRO A 306 -15.91 12.45 -6.68
N PRO A 307 -15.69 12.90 -5.43
CA PRO A 307 -15.33 14.27 -5.03
C PRO A 307 -13.82 14.55 -5.06
N PHE A 308 -12.97 13.61 -5.48
CA PHE A 308 -11.51 13.73 -5.40
C PHE A 308 -10.92 14.58 -6.53
N TYR A 309 -11.48 14.46 -7.72
CA TYR A 309 -11.01 15.15 -8.93
C TYR A 309 -12.16 15.39 -9.91
N ASP A 310 -12.17 16.54 -10.56
CA ASP A 310 -13.02 16.80 -11.72
C ASP A 310 -12.30 17.80 -12.62
N VAL A 311 -12.34 17.60 -13.94
CA VAL A 311 -11.72 18.54 -14.90
C VAL A 311 -12.28 19.96 -14.77
N ASN A 312 -13.50 20.11 -14.26
CA ASN A 312 -14.22 21.37 -14.05
C ASN A 312 -14.04 21.97 -12.65
N TYR A 313 -13.40 21.27 -11.71
CA TYR A 313 -13.11 21.86 -10.40
C TYR A 313 -12.08 22.98 -10.52
N PRO A 314 -12.13 23.99 -9.61
CA PRO A 314 -11.05 24.95 -9.49
C PRO A 314 -9.71 24.23 -9.33
N ARG A 315 -8.65 24.76 -9.95
CA ARG A 315 -7.32 24.16 -9.90
C ARG A 315 -6.79 24.08 -8.50
N SER A 316 -7.04 25.12 -7.70
CA SER A 316 -6.79 25.09 -6.26
C SER A 316 -7.31 23.82 -5.57
N VAL A 317 -8.56 23.42 -5.85
CA VAL A 317 -9.18 22.23 -5.24
C VAL A 317 -8.53 20.95 -5.78
N ASN A 318 -8.31 20.85 -7.08
CA ASN A 318 -7.66 19.68 -7.68
C ASN A 318 -6.21 19.51 -7.19
N PHE A 319 -5.42 20.58 -7.14
CA PHE A 319 -4.07 20.54 -6.57
C PHE A 319 -4.09 20.20 -5.08
N GLY A 320 -5.08 20.69 -4.32
CA GLY A 320 -5.24 20.37 -2.90
C GLY A 320 -5.65 18.93 -2.63
N LYS A 321 -6.35 18.28 -3.58
CA LYS A 321 -6.80 16.89 -3.50
C LYS A 321 -5.85 15.95 -4.22
N ILE A 322 -6.04 15.74 -5.52
CA ILE A 322 -5.23 14.79 -6.29
C ILE A 322 -3.77 15.25 -6.43
N GLY A 323 -3.53 16.56 -6.53
CA GLY A 323 -2.18 17.08 -6.58
C GLY A 323 -1.40 16.82 -5.30
N PHE A 324 -2.06 16.90 -4.13
CA PHE A 324 -1.47 16.48 -2.87
C PHE A 324 -1.07 15.00 -2.91
N VAL A 325 -1.94 14.11 -3.44
CA VAL A 325 -1.63 12.67 -3.56
C VAL A 325 -0.42 12.45 -4.48
N MET A 326 -0.39 13.10 -5.65
CA MET A 326 0.77 13.02 -6.56
C MET A 326 2.07 13.51 -5.89
N GLY A 327 1.99 14.57 -5.08
CA GLY A 327 3.12 15.05 -4.29
C GLY A 327 3.53 14.05 -3.21
N HIS A 328 2.57 13.42 -2.56
CA HIS A 328 2.77 12.40 -1.53
C HIS A 328 3.50 11.19 -2.13
N GLU A 329 3.01 10.65 -3.24
CA GLU A 329 3.68 9.55 -3.96
C GLU A 329 5.06 9.92 -4.50
N THR A 330 5.25 11.17 -4.95
CA THR A 330 6.57 11.67 -5.35
C THR A 330 7.53 11.70 -4.15
N THR A 331 7.02 12.01 -2.96
CA THR A 331 7.82 12.12 -1.74
C THR A 331 8.24 10.75 -1.20
N HIS A 332 7.46 9.69 -1.41
CA HIS A 332 7.86 8.31 -1.07
C HIS A 332 9.18 7.87 -1.73
N ALA A 333 9.53 8.45 -2.89
CA ALA A 333 10.85 8.23 -3.49
C ALA A 333 12.02 8.70 -2.61
N PHE A 334 11.74 9.47 -1.56
CA PHE A 334 12.70 10.10 -0.65
C PHE A 334 12.27 10.04 0.83
N ASP A 335 11.34 9.16 1.20
CA ASP A 335 11.08 8.88 2.61
C ASP A 335 12.18 7.98 3.20
N ASN A 336 12.01 7.51 4.43
CA ASN A 336 13.00 6.67 5.11
C ASN A 336 13.31 5.34 4.41
N ASP A 337 12.43 4.81 3.55
CA ASP A 337 12.71 3.68 2.65
C ASP A 337 13.29 4.16 1.30
N GLY A 338 12.66 5.19 0.74
CA GLY A 338 12.96 5.72 -0.57
C GLY A 338 14.41 6.15 -0.70
N ILE A 339 15.01 6.75 0.34
CA ILE A 339 16.41 7.20 0.30
C ILE A 339 17.44 6.06 0.15
N LEU A 340 17.05 4.82 0.49
CA LEU A 340 17.92 3.65 0.39
C LEU A 340 18.06 3.17 -1.07
N HIS A 341 17.19 3.64 -1.95
CA HIS A 341 17.07 3.17 -3.32
C HIS A 341 17.50 4.22 -4.35
N ASP A 342 18.20 3.75 -5.39
CA ASP A 342 18.70 4.60 -6.47
C ASP A 342 17.61 4.94 -7.52
N GLU A 343 17.99 5.70 -8.55
CA GLU A 343 17.11 6.17 -9.62
C GLU A 343 16.46 5.04 -10.45
N ASN A 344 17.00 3.82 -10.37
CA ASN A 344 16.50 2.62 -11.04
C ASN A 344 15.73 1.69 -10.10
N GLY A 345 15.59 2.06 -8.82
CA GLY A 345 14.91 1.26 -7.81
C GLY A 345 15.79 0.16 -7.19
N ASN A 346 17.10 0.18 -7.40
CA ASN A 346 17.99 -0.77 -6.72
C ASN A 346 18.25 -0.30 -5.29
N LEU A 347 18.31 -1.22 -4.32
CA LEU A 347 18.79 -0.93 -2.97
C LEU A 347 20.29 -0.58 -3.03
N ASN A 348 20.58 0.71 -3.14
CA ASN A 348 21.91 1.25 -3.39
C ASN A 348 21.95 2.69 -2.89
N GLN A 349 22.18 2.87 -1.59
CA GLN A 349 22.20 4.18 -0.95
C GLN A 349 23.46 4.96 -1.38
N ARG A 350 23.28 5.96 -2.26
CA ARG A 350 24.39 6.76 -2.83
C ARG A 350 24.65 8.10 -2.13
N TRP A 351 23.92 8.41 -1.07
CA TRP A 351 24.02 9.71 -0.39
C TRP A 351 25.26 9.78 0.51
N LYS A 352 25.78 10.99 0.72
CA LYS A 352 26.85 11.20 1.70
C LYS A 352 26.33 10.94 3.11
N ASN A 353 27.15 10.31 3.96
CA ASN A 353 26.81 10.04 5.36
C ASN A 353 26.37 11.30 6.12
N SER A 354 26.99 12.46 5.87
CA SER A 354 26.57 13.73 6.49
C SER A 354 25.15 14.14 6.08
N THR A 355 24.73 13.85 4.85
CA THR A 355 23.39 14.16 4.35
C THR A 355 22.37 13.17 4.89
N VAL A 356 22.74 11.90 5.03
CA VAL A 356 21.93 10.88 5.72
C VAL A 356 21.68 11.26 7.19
N GLN A 357 22.74 11.64 7.93
CA GLN A 357 22.59 12.13 9.31
C GLN A 357 21.69 13.38 9.41
N ASN A 358 21.80 14.31 8.46
CA ASN A 358 20.94 15.49 8.41
C ASN A 358 19.48 15.14 8.10
N PHE A 359 19.24 14.09 7.30
CA PHE A 359 17.92 13.53 7.03
C PHE A 359 17.34 12.92 8.30
N GLU A 360 18.07 12.00 8.95
CA GLU A 360 17.65 11.33 10.20
C GLU A 360 17.29 12.35 11.29
N GLN A 361 18.13 13.37 11.48
CA GLN A 361 17.88 14.43 12.47
C GLN A 361 16.56 15.18 12.20
N ARG A 362 16.20 15.38 10.94
CA ARG A 362 14.95 16.06 10.55
C ARG A 362 13.76 15.12 10.61
N ALA A 363 13.93 13.87 10.19
CA ALA A 363 12.95 12.81 10.34
C ALA A 363 12.54 12.62 11.81
N GLN A 364 13.49 12.71 12.74
CA GLN A 364 13.22 12.67 14.18
C GLN A 364 12.23 13.74 14.64
N CYS A 365 12.18 14.91 13.98
CA CYS A 365 11.17 15.92 14.32
C CYS A 365 9.75 15.38 14.09
N PHE A 366 9.53 14.66 13.00
CA PHE A 366 8.24 14.04 12.69
C PHE A 366 7.94 12.90 13.67
N VAL A 367 8.92 12.07 13.99
CA VAL A 367 8.79 11.04 15.04
C VAL A 367 8.31 11.66 16.35
N ASP A 368 9.01 12.69 16.84
CA ASP A 368 8.67 13.38 18.08
C ASP A 368 7.27 14.02 18.02
N GLN A 369 6.95 14.69 16.90
CA GLN A 369 5.68 15.36 16.70
C GLN A 369 4.52 14.38 16.74
N TYR A 370 4.58 13.31 15.94
CA TYR A 370 3.47 12.38 15.82
C TYR A 370 3.35 11.46 17.03
N SER A 371 4.46 11.13 17.71
CA SER A 371 4.45 10.42 18.99
C SER A 371 3.84 11.21 20.15
N SER A 372 3.62 12.52 19.97
CA SER A 372 2.92 13.36 20.95
C SER A 372 1.40 13.29 20.83
N TYR A 373 0.87 12.72 19.73
CA TYR A 373 -0.56 12.58 19.52
C TYR A 373 -1.11 11.32 20.20
N GLU A 374 -2.39 11.38 20.58
CA GLU A 374 -3.08 10.32 21.31
C GLU A 374 -4.44 10.00 20.67
N VAL A 375 -4.78 8.72 20.61
CA VAL A 375 -6.05 8.18 20.12
C VAL A 375 -6.52 7.13 21.11
N LEU A 376 -7.73 7.30 21.65
CA LEU A 376 -8.34 6.32 22.57
C LEU A 376 -7.45 5.95 23.77
N GLY A 377 -6.64 6.89 24.28
CA GLY A 377 -5.71 6.63 25.40
C GLY A 377 -4.35 6.07 24.99
N THR A 378 -4.14 5.78 23.69
CA THR A 378 -2.90 5.23 23.15
C THR A 378 -2.15 6.28 22.35
N LYS A 379 -0.86 6.44 22.62
CA LYS A 379 0.00 7.32 21.82
C LYS A 379 0.24 6.72 20.45
N LEU A 380 0.26 7.56 19.41
CA LEU A 380 0.69 7.10 18.10
C LEU A 380 2.18 6.76 18.11
N SER A 381 2.59 5.78 17.32
CA SER A 381 4.01 5.56 17.03
C SER A 381 4.42 6.47 15.87
N GLY A 382 5.22 7.50 16.18
CA GLY A 382 5.78 8.40 15.17
C GLY A 382 6.81 7.74 14.27
N GLU A 383 7.47 6.67 14.75
CA GLU A 383 8.38 5.84 13.95
C GLU A 383 7.58 5.01 12.94
N GLN A 384 6.53 4.32 13.39
CA GLN A 384 5.65 3.50 12.54
C GLN A 384 5.03 4.29 11.39
N THR A 385 4.68 5.55 11.68
CA THR A 385 3.99 6.42 10.72
C THR A 385 4.94 7.34 9.96
N LEU A 386 6.26 7.20 10.15
CA LEU A 386 7.25 8.16 9.70
C LEU A 386 7.23 8.40 8.19
N GLY A 387 7.24 7.34 7.39
CA GLY A 387 7.27 7.44 5.92
C GLY A 387 6.07 8.20 5.39
N GLU A 388 4.88 7.84 5.87
CA GLU A 388 3.61 8.47 5.52
C GLU A 388 3.53 9.93 5.98
N ASN A 389 4.04 10.23 7.18
CA ASN A 389 4.07 11.59 7.71
C ASN A 389 5.04 12.47 6.91
N ILE A 390 6.21 11.94 6.50
CA ILE A 390 7.15 12.61 5.61
C ILE A 390 6.47 12.88 4.26
N ALA A 391 5.81 11.88 3.69
CA ALA A 391 5.14 11.97 2.41
C ALA A 391 3.98 12.97 2.41
N ASP A 392 3.17 13.02 3.46
CA ASP A 392 2.13 14.04 3.63
C ASP A 392 2.69 15.46 3.62
N ASN A 393 3.76 15.69 4.38
CA ASN A 393 4.34 17.02 4.54
C ASN A 393 5.05 17.51 3.27
N GLY A 394 5.87 16.63 2.65
CA GLY A 394 6.52 16.94 1.37
C GLY A 394 5.51 17.10 0.23
N GLY A 395 4.51 16.22 0.19
CA GLY A 395 3.47 16.23 -0.84
C GLY A 395 2.60 17.48 -0.82
N LEU A 396 2.14 17.91 0.37
CA LEU A 396 1.35 19.13 0.49
C LEU A 396 2.14 20.37 0.04
N LYS A 397 3.41 20.47 0.44
CA LYS A 397 4.28 21.59 0.07
C LYS A 397 4.54 21.62 -1.43
N ALA A 398 4.89 20.48 -2.04
CA ALA A 398 5.12 20.38 -3.47
C ALA A 398 3.87 20.73 -4.28
N ALA A 399 2.70 20.20 -3.88
CA ALA A 399 1.42 20.49 -4.53
C ALA A 399 1.02 21.96 -4.41
N PHE A 400 1.23 22.58 -3.25
CA PHE A 400 0.92 24.00 -3.07
C PHE A 400 1.83 24.90 -3.91
N HIS A 401 3.14 24.61 -3.96
CA HIS A 401 4.08 25.37 -4.78
C HIS A 401 3.82 25.18 -6.28
N ALA A 402 3.47 23.97 -6.72
CA ALA A 402 3.04 23.70 -8.08
C ALA A 402 1.77 24.50 -8.44
N TYR A 403 0.81 24.59 -7.51
CA TYR A 403 -0.37 25.43 -7.67
C TYR A 403 -0.01 26.92 -7.81
N LEU A 404 0.90 27.44 -6.98
CA LEU A 404 1.35 28.84 -7.07
C LEU A 404 2.03 29.13 -8.42
N ASP A 405 2.87 28.22 -8.90
CA ASP A 405 3.51 28.30 -10.22
C ASP A 405 2.47 28.26 -11.36
N TRP A 406 1.44 27.42 -11.21
CA TRP A 406 0.34 27.35 -12.17
C TRP A 406 -0.45 28.67 -12.24
N VAL A 407 -0.78 29.26 -11.08
CA VAL A 407 -1.50 30.55 -10.98
C VAL A 407 -0.68 31.70 -11.57
N ALA A 408 0.65 31.69 -11.38
CA ALA A 408 1.53 32.71 -11.97
C ALA A 408 1.44 32.74 -13.50
N ASN A 409 1.15 31.59 -14.14
CA ASN A 409 0.96 31.46 -15.57
C ASN A 409 -0.53 31.52 -16.01
N ASN A 410 -1.48 31.40 -15.06
CA ASN A 410 -2.92 31.35 -15.30
C ASN A 410 -3.68 32.19 -14.26
N PRO A 411 -3.63 33.53 -14.33
CA PRO A 411 -4.09 34.40 -13.24
C PRO A 411 -5.61 34.49 -13.06
N THR A 412 -6.40 33.78 -13.86
CA THR A 412 -7.85 33.98 -14.01
C THR A 412 -8.68 32.81 -13.47
N GLU A 413 -8.51 32.43 -12.20
CA GLU A 413 -9.50 31.60 -11.51
C GLU A 413 -10.59 32.49 -10.88
N LEU A 414 -11.85 32.23 -11.24
CA LEU A 414 -12.99 32.95 -10.67
C LEU A 414 -13.30 32.43 -9.26
N PRO A 415 -13.57 33.31 -8.30
CA PRO A 415 -13.91 32.89 -6.94
C PRO A 415 -15.19 32.06 -6.94
N LEU A 416 -15.27 31.08 -6.03
CA LEU A 416 -16.47 30.29 -5.85
C LEU A 416 -17.61 31.15 -5.29
N PRO A 417 -18.84 31.06 -5.84
CA PRO A 417 -19.97 31.81 -5.33
C PRO A 417 -20.32 31.36 -3.90
N ALA A 418 -20.67 32.31 -3.04
CA ALA A 418 -21.06 32.08 -1.64
C ALA A 418 -20.03 31.38 -0.74
N VAL A 419 -18.78 31.21 -1.19
CA VAL A 419 -17.67 30.70 -0.38
C VAL A 419 -16.67 31.84 -0.16
N PRO A 420 -16.61 32.44 1.05
CA PRO A 420 -15.76 33.62 1.31
C PRO A 420 -14.29 33.22 1.54
N LEU A 421 -13.74 32.37 0.67
CA LEU A 421 -12.37 31.87 0.73
C LEU A 421 -11.64 32.19 -0.57
N THR A 422 -10.34 32.51 -0.46
CA THR A 422 -9.47 32.64 -1.63
C THR A 422 -9.14 31.27 -2.21
N HIS A 423 -8.69 31.20 -3.47
CA HIS A 423 -8.26 29.91 -4.04
C HIS A 423 -7.08 29.27 -3.28
N LYS A 424 -6.16 30.07 -2.72
CA LYS A 424 -5.10 29.55 -1.86
C LYS A 424 -5.65 28.90 -0.58
N GLN A 425 -6.72 29.45 -0.01
CA GLN A 425 -7.42 28.83 1.12
C GLN A 425 -8.20 27.58 0.67
N LEU A 426 -8.84 27.63 -0.51
CA LEU A 426 -9.56 26.50 -1.09
C LEU A 426 -8.67 25.30 -1.38
N PHE A 427 -7.39 25.52 -1.70
CA PHE A 427 -6.40 24.44 -1.80
C PHE A 427 -6.33 23.63 -0.50
N PHE A 428 -6.13 24.31 0.65
CA PHE A 428 -6.05 23.63 1.94
C PHE A 428 -7.39 23.02 2.37
N ILE A 429 -8.52 23.65 2.02
CA ILE A 429 -9.84 23.03 2.25
C ILE A 429 -10.02 21.77 1.41
N GLY A 430 -9.55 21.76 0.15
CA GLY A 430 -9.53 20.58 -0.69
C GLY A 430 -8.75 19.43 -0.06
N PHE A 431 -7.54 19.72 0.43
CA PHE A 431 -6.72 18.78 1.19
C PHE A 431 -7.45 18.22 2.41
N VAL A 432 -8.06 19.07 3.24
CA VAL A 432 -8.76 18.63 4.45
C VAL A 432 -9.97 17.76 4.14
N GLN A 433 -10.80 18.15 3.17
CA GLN A 433 -12.05 17.44 2.87
C GLN A 433 -11.85 16.03 2.34
N LYS A 434 -10.68 15.75 1.73
CA LYS A 434 -10.28 14.40 1.32
C LYS A 434 -10.25 13.43 2.51
N TRP A 435 -9.92 13.93 3.70
CA TRP A 435 -9.68 13.14 4.91
C TRP A 435 -10.88 13.11 5.88
N CYS A 436 -12.05 13.61 5.46
CA CYS A 436 -13.25 13.54 6.30
C CYS A 436 -13.73 12.10 6.43
N SER A 437 -13.49 11.48 7.59
CA SER A 437 -13.93 10.13 7.92
C SER A 437 -14.25 9.97 9.40
N THR A 438 -14.92 8.87 9.74
CA THR A 438 -15.10 8.37 11.11
C THR A 438 -14.88 6.87 11.10
N SER A 439 -14.39 6.31 12.21
CA SER A 439 -14.15 4.87 12.36
C SER A 439 -14.73 4.40 13.69
N THR A 440 -15.05 3.11 13.78
CA THR A 440 -15.35 2.44 15.05
C THR A 440 -14.12 2.50 15.98
N PRO A 441 -14.31 2.48 17.31
CA PRO A 441 -13.20 2.43 18.25
C PRO A 441 -12.25 1.25 18.03
N GLU A 442 -12.80 0.09 17.67
CA GLU A 442 -12.07 -1.16 17.42
C GLU A 442 -11.18 -1.04 16.18
N ALA A 443 -11.74 -0.59 15.04
CA ALA A 443 -10.96 -0.36 13.82
C ALA A 443 -9.91 0.74 14.00
N MET A 444 -10.22 1.80 14.76
CA MET A 444 -9.28 2.86 15.09
C MET A 444 -8.15 2.34 15.99
N HIS A 445 -8.44 1.49 16.97
CA HIS A 445 -7.43 0.86 17.82
C HIS A 445 -6.49 -0.02 16.98
N LEU A 446 -7.06 -0.86 16.10
CA LEU A 446 -6.28 -1.69 15.18
C LEU A 446 -5.39 -0.85 14.25
N GLN A 447 -5.91 0.26 13.71
CA GLN A 447 -5.13 1.19 12.90
C GLN A 447 -3.98 1.80 13.69
N VAL A 448 -4.18 2.17 14.95
CA VAL A 448 -3.12 2.76 15.80
C VAL A 448 -2.02 1.75 16.11
N LEU A 449 -2.37 0.47 16.27
CA LEU A 449 -1.40 -0.60 16.52
C LEU A 449 -0.63 -1.00 15.26
N ASN A 450 -1.31 -1.19 14.13
CA ASN A 450 -0.73 -1.88 12.97
C ASN A 450 -0.66 -1.02 11.70
N GLY A 451 -1.27 0.17 11.69
CA GLY A 451 -1.34 1.01 10.49
C GLY A 451 -0.06 1.80 10.26
N SER A 452 0.48 1.78 9.04
CA SER A 452 1.58 2.67 8.62
C SER A 452 1.15 4.14 8.52
N HIS A 453 -0.15 4.39 8.40
CA HIS A 453 -0.70 5.73 8.25
C HIS A 453 -1.21 6.27 9.58
N SER A 454 -0.81 7.50 9.91
CA SER A 454 -1.47 8.28 10.95
C SER A 454 -2.98 8.36 10.69
N PRO A 455 -3.84 8.34 11.73
CA PRO A 455 -5.27 8.55 11.56
C PRO A 455 -5.57 9.87 10.85
N ALA A 456 -6.64 9.92 10.06
CA ALA A 456 -6.96 11.03 9.16
C ALA A 456 -6.91 12.41 9.84
N LYS A 457 -7.41 12.52 11.07
CA LYS A 457 -7.32 13.73 11.90
C LYS A 457 -5.89 14.23 12.08
N TYR A 458 -4.94 13.34 12.34
CA TYR A 458 -3.54 13.68 12.57
C TYR A 458 -2.74 13.86 11.28
N ARG A 459 -3.16 13.23 10.16
CA ARG A 459 -2.68 13.62 8.82
C ARG A 459 -3.03 15.07 8.49
N ILE A 460 -4.25 15.52 8.83
CA ILE A 460 -4.63 16.94 8.69
C ILE A 460 -3.81 17.82 9.65
N ILE A 461 -3.88 17.55 10.95
CA ILE A 461 -3.32 18.45 11.97
C ILE A 461 -1.79 18.51 11.88
N GLY A 462 -1.10 17.37 11.77
CA GLY A 462 0.35 17.33 11.71
C GLY A 462 0.90 18.08 10.50
N THR A 463 0.36 17.79 9.32
CA THR A 463 0.78 18.38 8.05
C THR A 463 0.53 19.90 8.00
N LEU A 464 -0.68 20.35 8.37
CA LEU A 464 -1.00 21.79 8.36
C LEU A 464 -0.23 22.56 9.45
N SER A 465 0.05 21.94 10.60
CA SER A 465 0.85 22.56 11.67
C SER A 465 2.29 22.83 11.22
N ASN A 466 2.84 22.02 10.33
CA ASN A 466 4.17 22.20 9.76
C ASN A 466 4.19 23.16 8.56
N SER A 467 3.05 23.39 7.90
CA SER A 467 2.97 24.29 6.74
C SER A 467 3.02 25.77 7.15
N VAL A 468 4.09 26.46 6.74
CA VAL A 468 4.19 27.93 6.86
C VAL A 468 3.19 28.61 5.91
N ASP A 469 2.94 28.01 4.74
CA ASP A 469 1.98 28.51 3.77
C ASP A 469 0.56 28.49 4.32
N PHE A 470 0.12 27.38 4.93
CA PHE A 470 -1.19 27.31 5.57
C PHE A 470 -1.37 28.42 6.61
N ALA A 471 -0.41 28.55 7.53
CA ALA A 471 -0.44 29.58 8.57
C ALA A 471 -0.50 31.00 7.99
N ARG A 472 0.19 31.25 6.87
CA ARG A 472 0.14 32.54 6.15
C ARG A 472 -1.22 32.80 5.52
N GLU A 473 -1.76 31.84 4.76
CA GLU A 473 -3.01 32.03 4.01
C GLU A 473 -4.25 32.10 4.93
N PHE A 474 -4.19 31.47 6.12
CA PHE A 474 -5.24 31.57 7.14
C PHE A 474 -4.95 32.59 8.25
N LYS A 475 -3.80 33.28 8.19
CA LYS A 475 -3.35 34.28 9.18
C LYS A 475 -3.39 33.73 10.61
N CYS A 476 -2.93 32.49 10.79
CA CYS A 476 -2.93 31.82 12.09
C CYS A 476 -1.95 32.52 13.06
N PRO A 477 -2.38 32.86 14.29
CA PRO A 477 -1.48 33.44 15.30
C PRO A 477 -0.31 32.51 15.63
N VAL A 478 0.87 33.07 15.85
CA VAL A 478 2.04 32.31 16.34
C VAL A 478 1.70 31.65 17.67
N LYS A 479 2.12 30.40 17.88
CA LYS A 479 1.78 29.52 19.03
C LYS A 479 0.31 29.05 19.08
N SER A 480 -0.51 29.36 18.09
CA SER A 480 -1.81 28.68 17.98
C SER A 480 -1.60 27.19 17.64
N THR A 481 -2.60 26.35 17.93
CA THR A 481 -2.51 24.89 17.69
C THR A 481 -2.09 24.55 16.26
N MET A 482 -2.56 25.29 15.26
CA MET A 482 -2.24 25.08 13.85
C MET A 482 -1.06 25.93 13.35
N ASN A 483 -0.38 26.67 14.23
CA ASN A 483 0.83 27.41 13.91
C ASN A 483 1.83 27.38 15.09
N PRO A 484 2.35 26.19 15.43
CA PRO A 484 3.38 26.05 16.45
C PRO A 484 4.68 26.75 16.03
N GLU A 485 5.48 27.15 17.01
CA GLU A 485 6.80 27.77 16.76
C GLU A 485 7.80 26.79 16.13
N LYS A 486 7.83 25.55 16.64
CA LYS A 486 8.62 24.46 16.06
C LYS A 486 7.80 23.76 14.99
N LYS A 487 8.27 23.81 13.75
CA LYS A 487 7.70 23.10 12.59
C LYS A 487 8.71 22.10 12.09
N CYS A 488 8.26 20.91 11.72
CA CYS A 488 9.10 19.90 11.08
C CYS A 488 9.15 20.14 9.58
N GLU A 489 10.35 20.07 8.98
CA GLU A 489 10.56 20.27 7.55
C GLU A 489 11.68 19.35 7.06
N LEU A 490 11.41 18.65 5.96
CA LEU A 490 12.36 17.74 5.29
C LEU A 490 12.51 18.13 3.81
N TRP A 491 11.43 17.97 3.05
CA TRP A 491 11.35 18.17 1.59
C TRP A 491 10.80 19.54 1.18
#